data_AF-A0A843HDG0-F1
#
_entry.id   AF-A0A843HDG0-F1
#
_cell.length_a   1.000
_cell.length_b   1.000
_cell.length_c   1.000
_cell.angle_alpha   90.00
_cell.angle_beta   90.00
_cell.angle_gamma   90.00
#
_symmetry.space_group_name_H-M   'P 1'
#
loop_
_entity.id
_entity.type
_entity.pdbx_description
1 polymer ?
#
loop_
_entity_poly.entity_id
_entity_poly.type
_entity_poly.pdbx_seq_one_letter_code
_entity_poly.pdbx_strand_id
1 'polypeptide(L)'
;MAQGQPIFILPEGTNRLLGRDAQRTNILAGKVLAETVRTTLGPKGMDKMLVDGLGDIVVTNDGVTILKEMDIEHPAAKMLVEVAKTQEDEVGDGTTTAVIIAGELLKKSETLLDMDIHPTIIAMGYRQAAEKAQEILDDIAIEDISRDMLVKVAMTAMTGKGTEKAREPLANLIVDAVQQVAGDGEVDTDHIKIEKKDGAVVEESTLIQGVIIDKEKVHPGMPSELTDAKVVLINSPLE
;
A
#
# COMPACT_ATOMS: atom_id res chain seq x y z
N MET A 1 2.61 -58.92 -5.45
CA MET A 1 3.23 -57.78 -4.73
C MET A 1 2.13 -56.78 -4.47
N ALA A 2 1.58 -56.77 -3.26
CA ALA A 2 0.51 -55.86 -2.88
C ALA A 2 1.10 -54.45 -2.74
N GLN A 3 0.68 -53.53 -3.60
CA GLN A 3 0.95 -52.10 -3.43
C GLN A 3 0.29 -51.67 -2.13
N GLY A 4 1.09 -51.32 -1.13
CA GLY A 4 0.61 -50.82 0.15
C GLY A 4 -0.20 -49.56 -0.07
N GLN A 5 -1.50 -49.64 0.21
CA GLN A 5 -2.38 -48.48 0.22
C GLN A 5 -1.87 -47.51 1.30
N PRO A 6 -1.53 -46.25 0.97
CA PRO A 6 -0.96 -45.34 1.95
C PRO A 6 -1.96 -45.08 3.08
N ILE A 7 -1.56 -45.39 4.31
CA ILE A 7 -2.33 -45.12 5.53
C ILE A 7 -2.17 -43.64 5.86
N PHE A 8 -3.26 -42.89 5.79
CA PHE A 8 -3.28 -41.48 6.19
C PHE A 8 -3.70 -41.40 7.67
N ILE A 9 -2.78 -40.97 8.55
CA ILE A 9 -3.09 -40.62 9.93
C ILE A 9 -3.43 -39.12 9.92
N LEU A 10 -4.72 -38.79 9.89
CA LEU A 10 -5.22 -37.43 10.04
C LEU A 10 -5.96 -37.31 11.38
N PRO A 11 -5.78 -36.21 12.14
CA PRO A 11 -6.61 -35.93 13.32
C PRO A 11 -8.10 -35.91 12.95
N GLU A 12 -8.97 -36.40 13.83
CA GLU A 12 -10.43 -36.35 13.63
C GLU A 12 -10.88 -34.90 13.37
N GLY A 13 -11.68 -34.70 12.32
CA GLY A 13 -12.15 -33.37 11.89
C GLY A 13 -11.26 -32.66 10.85
N THR A 14 -10.17 -33.28 10.39
CA THR A 14 -9.31 -32.67 9.35
C THR A 14 -9.90 -32.87 7.96
N ASN A 15 -10.24 -31.76 7.29
CA ASN A 15 -10.61 -31.77 5.87
C ASN A 15 -9.38 -31.55 4.99
N ARG A 16 -9.23 -32.37 3.94
CA ARG A 16 -8.12 -32.27 2.99
C ARG A 16 -8.66 -32.10 1.57
N LEU A 17 -8.27 -31.00 0.93
CA LEU A 17 -8.46 -30.79 -0.50
C LEU A 17 -7.20 -31.23 -1.26
N LEU A 18 -7.36 -31.89 -2.40
CA LEU A 18 -6.27 -32.46 -3.19
C LEU A 18 -6.41 -32.14 -4.68
N GLY A 19 -5.25 -32.10 -5.36
CA GLY A 19 -5.20 -32.00 -6.82
C GLY A 19 -5.90 -30.77 -7.37
N ARG A 20 -6.76 -30.97 -8.37
CA ARG A 20 -7.47 -29.90 -9.09
C ARG A 20 -8.42 -29.11 -8.21
N ASP A 21 -9.05 -29.76 -7.23
CA ASP A 21 -10.01 -29.08 -6.35
C ASP A 21 -9.29 -28.04 -5.47
N ALA A 22 -8.16 -28.41 -4.87
CA ALA A 22 -7.33 -27.47 -4.11
C ALA A 22 -6.85 -26.30 -4.97
N GLN A 23 -6.43 -26.56 -6.22
CA GLN A 23 -6.01 -25.51 -7.15
C GLN A 23 -7.15 -24.54 -7.47
N ARG A 24 -8.35 -25.06 -7.76
CA ARG A 24 -9.53 -24.24 -8.06
C ARG A 24 -9.97 -23.41 -6.87
N THR A 25 -9.97 -23.98 -5.65
CA THR A 25 -10.29 -23.22 -4.44
C THR A 25 -9.28 -22.09 -4.19
N ASN A 26 -7.99 -22.34 -4.37
CA ASN A 26 -6.96 -21.30 -4.24
C ASN A 26 -7.14 -20.17 -5.27
N ILE A 27 -7.41 -20.51 -6.53
CA ILE A 27 -7.64 -19.54 -7.59
C ILE A 27 -8.92 -18.73 -7.31
N LEU A 28 -9.99 -19.39 -6.88
CA LEU A 28 -11.25 -18.73 -6.54
C LEU A 28 -11.07 -17.71 -5.41
N ALA A 29 -10.35 -18.08 -4.34
CA ALA A 29 -10.08 -17.16 -3.24
C ALA A 29 -9.36 -15.89 -3.72
N GLY A 30 -8.36 -16.02 -4.60
CA GLY A 30 -7.66 -14.87 -5.18
C GLY A 30 -8.52 -14.02 -6.12
N LYS A 31 -9.38 -14.66 -6.92
CA LYS A 31 -10.34 -13.97 -7.80
C LYS A 31 -11.33 -13.13 -7.00
N VAL A 32 -11.92 -13.71 -5.97
CA VAL A 32 -12.88 -13.01 -5.09
C VAL A 32 -12.23 -11.81 -4.43
N LEU A 33 -11.01 -11.97 -3.90
CA LEU A 33 -10.28 -10.88 -3.27
C LEU A 33 -10.01 -9.72 -4.23
N ALA A 34 -9.54 -10.05 -5.44
CA ALA A 34 -9.30 -9.08 -6.50
C ALA A 34 -10.59 -8.37 -6.95
N GLU A 35 -11.72 -9.09 -7.05
CA GLU A 35 -13.02 -8.50 -7.37
C GLU A 35 -13.51 -7.54 -6.28
N THR A 36 -13.27 -7.86 -5.00
CA THR A 36 -13.64 -6.99 -3.88
C THR A 36 -12.96 -5.63 -3.95
N VAL A 37 -11.65 -5.58 -4.26
CA VAL A 37 -10.89 -4.31 -4.36
C VAL A 37 -10.98 -3.65 -5.74
N ARG A 38 -11.42 -4.36 -6.79
CA ARG A 38 -11.46 -3.85 -8.18
C ARG A 38 -12.19 -2.52 -8.33
N THR A 39 -13.26 -2.31 -7.56
CA THR A 39 -14.08 -1.09 -7.65
C THR A 39 -13.40 0.15 -7.07
N THR A 40 -12.26 0.01 -6.39
CA THR A 40 -11.53 1.14 -5.81
C THR A 40 -10.36 1.60 -6.69
N LEU A 41 -10.06 0.86 -7.76
CA LEU A 41 -8.96 1.21 -8.66
C LEU A 41 -9.32 2.42 -9.55
N GLY A 42 -8.44 3.41 -9.55
CA GLY A 42 -8.46 4.55 -10.46
C GLY A 42 -9.12 5.81 -9.88
N PRO A 43 -9.12 6.92 -10.64
CA PRO A 43 -9.56 8.24 -10.16
C PRO A 43 -11.07 8.36 -9.92
N LYS A 44 -11.85 7.36 -10.39
CA LYS A 44 -13.27 7.21 -10.14
C LYS A 44 -13.56 5.96 -9.30
N GLY A 45 -12.55 5.48 -8.58
CA GLY A 45 -12.71 4.42 -7.60
C GLY A 45 -13.73 4.84 -6.54
N MET A 46 -14.53 3.90 -6.08
CA MET A 46 -15.52 4.14 -5.03
C MET A 46 -14.89 3.89 -3.66
N ASP A 47 -15.20 4.77 -2.71
CA ASP A 47 -14.88 4.52 -1.31
C ASP A 47 -15.70 3.35 -0.78
N LYS A 48 -15.06 2.51 0.05
CA LYS A 48 -15.75 1.45 0.77
C LYS A 48 -15.87 1.86 2.23
N MET A 49 -17.10 1.77 2.73
CA MET A 49 -17.38 1.87 4.15
C MET A 49 -17.31 0.46 4.74
N LEU A 50 -16.35 0.27 5.65
CA LEU A 50 -16.13 -0.94 6.41
C LEU A 50 -16.60 -0.67 7.84
N VAL A 51 -17.34 -1.62 8.40
CA VAL A 51 -17.84 -1.55 9.78
C VAL A 51 -17.34 -2.80 10.48
N ASP A 52 -16.57 -2.61 11.54
CA ASP A 52 -16.03 -3.71 12.31
C ASP A 52 -17.08 -4.31 13.27
N GLY A 53 -16.69 -5.33 14.05
CA GLY A 53 -17.58 -5.95 15.03
C GLY A 53 -17.91 -5.08 16.26
N LEU A 54 -17.12 -4.03 16.52
CA LEU A 54 -17.30 -3.09 17.63
C LEU A 54 -18.12 -1.85 17.23
N GLY A 55 -18.36 -1.66 15.94
CA GLY A 55 -19.08 -0.53 15.35
C GLY A 55 -18.16 0.60 14.87
N ASP A 56 -16.84 0.42 14.86
CA ASP A 56 -15.90 1.37 14.27
C ASP A 56 -16.06 1.38 12.75
N ILE A 57 -16.09 2.60 12.20
CA ILE A 57 -16.36 2.84 10.77
C ILE A 57 -15.09 3.35 10.11
N VAL A 58 -14.60 2.59 9.12
CA VAL A 58 -13.47 2.99 8.26
C VAL A 58 -13.99 3.22 6.86
N VAL A 59 -13.83 4.43 6.33
CA VAL A 59 -14.16 4.77 4.94
C VAL A 59 -12.87 4.99 4.18
N THR A 60 -12.58 4.11 3.22
CA THR A 60 -11.35 4.19 2.43
C THR A 60 -11.51 3.56 1.05
N ASN A 61 -10.75 4.05 0.09
CA ASN A 61 -10.56 3.43 -1.22
C ASN A 61 -9.22 2.68 -1.33
N ASP A 62 -8.37 2.81 -0.31
CA ASP A 62 -7.05 2.18 -0.32
C ASP A 62 -7.14 0.66 -0.19
N GLY A 63 -6.54 -0.03 -1.16
CA GLY A 63 -6.65 -1.48 -1.30
C GLY A 63 -6.06 -2.23 -0.13
N VAL A 64 -4.88 -1.84 0.37
CA VAL A 64 -4.25 -2.54 1.48
C VAL A 64 -5.02 -2.32 2.78
N THR A 65 -5.55 -1.11 3.02
CA THR A 65 -6.39 -0.83 4.19
C THR A 65 -7.66 -1.69 4.16
N ILE A 66 -8.36 -1.76 3.02
CA ILE A 66 -9.54 -2.62 2.86
C ILE A 66 -9.21 -4.08 3.20
N LEU A 67 -8.08 -4.58 2.71
CA LEU A 67 -7.66 -5.97 2.91
C LEU A 67 -7.22 -6.26 4.35
N LYS A 68 -6.71 -5.27 5.08
CA LYS A 68 -6.35 -5.38 6.51
C LYS A 68 -7.58 -5.45 7.42
N GLU A 69 -8.62 -4.71 7.08
CA GLU A 69 -9.89 -4.68 7.83
C GLU A 69 -10.77 -5.92 7.59
N MET A 70 -10.54 -6.66 6.49
CA MET A 70 -11.29 -7.88 6.18
C MET A 70 -10.77 -9.10 6.95
N ASP A 71 -11.67 -9.87 7.57
CA ASP A 71 -11.32 -11.17 8.16
C ASP A 71 -11.20 -12.24 7.08
N ILE A 72 -9.97 -12.49 6.63
CA ILE A 72 -9.64 -13.41 5.54
C ILE A 72 -9.15 -14.73 6.12
N GLU A 73 -9.96 -15.79 6.01
CA GLU A 73 -9.57 -17.12 6.50
C GLU A 73 -8.68 -17.90 5.51
N HIS A 74 -8.94 -17.77 4.21
CA HIS A 74 -8.36 -18.64 3.20
C HIS A 74 -6.84 -18.38 3.00
N PRO A 75 -5.95 -19.39 3.08
CA PRO A 75 -4.50 -19.19 3.02
C PRO A 75 -4.01 -18.50 1.74
N ALA A 76 -4.54 -18.89 0.58
CA ALA A 76 -4.16 -18.25 -0.69
C ALA A 76 -4.55 -16.77 -0.75
N ALA A 77 -5.65 -16.37 -0.10
CA ALA A 77 -6.04 -14.97 -0.02
C ALA A 77 -5.13 -14.20 0.94
N LYS A 78 -4.75 -14.79 2.09
CA LYS A 78 -3.74 -14.19 2.99
C LYS A 78 -2.42 -13.92 2.27
N MET A 79 -1.97 -14.81 1.39
CA MET A 79 -0.76 -14.57 0.59
C MET A 79 -0.88 -13.32 -0.31
N LEU A 80 -2.07 -13.05 -0.86
CA LEU A 80 -2.30 -11.85 -1.67
C LEU A 80 -2.37 -10.58 -0.81
N VAL A 81 -2.86 -10.67 0.42
CA VAL A 81 -2.81 -9.56 1.39
C VAL A 81 -1.35 -9.21 1.70
N GLU A 82 -0.49 -10.20 1.89
CA GLU A 82 0.94 -9.96 2.12
C GLU A 82 1.62 -9.29 0.91
N VAL A 83 1.24 -9.68 -0.32
CA VAL A 83 1.72 -8.96 -1.53
C VAL A 83 1.32 -7.48 -1.49
N ALA A 84 0.09 -7.16 -1.10
CA ALA A 84 -0.37 -5.77 -0.97
C ALA A 84 0.40 -5.01 0.11
N LYS A 85 0.70 -5.66 1.25
CA LYS A 85 1.50 -5.05 2.33
C LYS A 85 2.94 -4.78 1.88
N THR A 86 3.60 -5.75 1.26
CA THR A 86 4.96 -5.54 0.73
C THR A 86 5.00 -4.43 -0.30
N GLN A 87 3.96 -4.30 -1.14
CA GLN A 87 3.87 -3.19 -2.10
C GLN A 87 3.70 -1.83 -1.40
N GLU A 88 2.93 -1.76 -0.32
CA GLU A 88 2.80 -0.56 0.52
C GLU A 88 4.16 -0.20 1.17
N ASP A 89 4.86 -1.18 1.74
CA ASP A 89 6.10 -0.96 2.49
C ASP A 89 7.27 -0.54 1.56
N GLU A 90 7.36 -1.10 0.36
CA GLU A 90 8.46 -0.83 -0.58
C GLU A 90 8.24 0.43 -1.44
N VAL A 91 6.99 0.72 -1.83
CA VAL A 91 6.68 1.79 -2.81
C VAL A 91 5.66 2.81 -2.27
N GLY A 92 4.77 2.41 -1.36
CA GLY A 92 3.71 3.28 -0.82
C GLY A 92 2.56 3.56 -1.79
N ASP A 93 2.52 2.91 -2.96
CA ASP A 93 1.44 3.02 -3.94
C ASP A 93 1.29 1.74 -4.77
N GLY A 94 0.15 1.61 -5.47
CA GLY A 94 -0.11 0.50 -6.39
C GLY A 94 -0.59 -0.79 -5.72
N THR A 95 -0.93 -0.76 -4.43
CA THR A 95 -1.40 -1.93 -3.66
C THR A 95 -2.63 -2.59 -4.29
N THR A 96 -3.63 -1.79 -4.66
CA THR A 96 -4.84 -2.25 -5.36
C THR A 96 -4.50 -2.90 -6.71
N THR A 97 -3.57 -2.29 -7.47
CA THR A 97 -3.14 -2.80 -8.77
C THR A 97 -2.44 -4.15 -8.64
N ALA A 98 -1.54 -4.30 -7.65
CA ALA A 98 -0.82 -5.56 -7.41
C ALA A 98 -1.78 -6.73 -7.15
N VAL A 99 -2.80 -6.52 -6.31
CA VAL A 99 -3.81 -7.54 -5.99
C VAL A 99 -4.67 -7.88 -7.21
N ILE A 100 -5.08 -6.88 -7.98
CA ILE A 100 -5.90 -7.10 -9.18
C ILE A 100 -5.11 -7.88 -10.25
N ILE A 101 -3.85 -7.52 -10.49
CA ILE A 101 -2.98 -8.24 -11.44
C ILE A 101 -2.82 -9.69 -10.98
N ALA A 102 -2.52 -9.93 -9.71
CA ALA A 102 -2.36 -11.28 -9.18
C ALA A 102 -3.65 -12.11 -9.34
N GLY A 103 -4.82 -11.54 -9.01
CA GLY A 103 -6.10 -12.20 -9.19
C GLY A 103 -6.43 -12.51 -10.66
N GLU A 104 -6.10 -11.61 -11.59
CA GLU A 104 -6.31 -11.82 -13.03
C GLU A 104 -5.34 -12.88 -13.60
N LEU A 105 -4.08 -12.89 -13.16
CA LEU A 105 -3.11 -13.94 -13.53
C LEU A 105 -3.57 -15.33 -13.04
N LEU A 106 -4.13 -15.42 -11.84
CA LEU A 106 -4.74 -16.65 -11.32
C LEU A 106 -5.94 -17.08 -12.17
N LYS A 107 -6.83 -16.14 -12.52
CA LYS A 107 -7.97 -16.41 -13.42
C LYS A 107 -7.54 -16.91 -14.80
N LYS A 108 -6.48 -16.34 -15.39
CA LYS A 108 -5.93 -16.82 -16.67
C LYS A 108 -5.25 -18.19 -16.53
N SER A 109 -4.61 -18.46 -15.40
CA SER A 109 -4.01 -19.76 -15.13
C SER A 109 -5.04 -20.88 -15.07
N GLU A 110 -6.26 -20.61 -14.61
CA GLU A 110 -7.38 -21.56 -14.58
C GLU A 110 -7.65 -22.16 -15.97
N THR A 111 -7.72 -21.31 -17.00
CA THR A 111 -7.92 -21.75 -18.39
C THR A 111 -6.78 -22.64 -18.90
N LEU A 112 -5.54 -22.34 -18.51
CA LEU A 112 -4.37 -23.13 -18.89
C LEU A 112 -4.35 -24.49 -18.18
N LEU A 113 -4.78 -24.54 -16.92
CA LEU A 113 -4.92 -25.79 -16.16
C LEU A 113 -6.04 -26.69 -16.71
N ASP A 114 -7.11 -26.10 -17.22
CA ASP A 114 -8.19 -26.82 -17.91
C ASP A 114 -7.72 -27.40 -19.26
N MET A 115 -6.68 -26.81 -19.88
CA MET A 115 -5.99 -27.36 -21.06
C MET A 115 -4.93 -28.43 -20.72
N ASP A 116 -4.93 -28.96 -19.48
CA ASP A 116 -3.96 -29.94 -18.98
C ASP A 116 -2.48 -29.46 -19.02
N ILE A 117 -2.25 -28.14 -19.01
CA ILE A 117 -0.88 -27.59 -18.90
C ILE A 117 -0.41 -27.71 -17.45
N HIS A 118 0.78 -28.28 -17.25
CA HIS A 118 1.34 -28.47 -15.91
C HIS A 118 1.62 -27.11 -15.21
N PRO A 119 1.22 -26.91 -13.93
CA PRO A 119 1.39 -25.64 -13.22
C PRO A 119 2.81 -25.06 -13.26
N THR A 120 3.82 -25.92 -13.23
CA THR A 120 5.24 -25.53 -13.34
C THR A 120 5.53 -24.78 -14.64
N ILE A 121 4.95 -25.21 -15.77
CA ILE A 121 5.14 -24.57 -17.07
C ILE A 121 4.48 -23.19 -17.08
N ILE A 122 3.29 -23.07 -16.49
CA ILE A 122 2.57 -21.79 -16.34
C ILE A 122 3.41 -20.81 -15.51
N ALA A 123 3.91 -21.26 -14.36
CA ALA A 123 4.75 -20.44 -13.48
C ALA A 123 6.06 -20.01 -14.16
N MET A 124 6.70 -20.90 -14.92
CA MET A 124 7.88 -20.55 -15.71
C MET A 124 7.56 -19.50 -16.79
N GLY A 125 6.45 -19.66 -17.49
CA GLY A 125 5.99 -18.69 -18.50
C GLY A 125 5.72 -17.31 -17.90
N TYR A 126 5.08 -17.25 -16.72
CA TYR A 126 4.85 -15.97 -16.03
C TYR A 126 6.14 -15.30 -15.56
N ARG A 127 7.16 -16.07 -15.14
CA ARG A 127 8.48 -15.49 -14.79
C ARG A 127 9.16 -14.87 -16.02
N GLN A 128 9.19 -15.59 -17.14
CA GLN A 128 9.75 -15.06 -18.39
C GLN A 128 8.97 -13.83 -18.89
N ALA A 129 7.65 -13.83 -18.74
CA ALA A 129 6.83 -12.69 -19.10
C ALA A 129 7.10 -11.47 -18.19
N ALA A 130 7.35 -11.69 -16.89
CA ALA A 130 7.70 -10.62 -15.96
C ALA A 130 9.07 -9.99 -16.29
N GLU A 131 10.08 -10.82 -16.57
CA GLU A 131 11.40 -10.34 -17.03
C GLU A 131 11.25 -9.49 -18.30
N LYS A 132 10.49 -9.97 -19.29
CA LYS A 132 10.29 -9.21 -20.52
C LYS A 132 9.49 -7.93 -20.31
N ALA A 133 8.53 -7.92 -19.38
CA ALA A 133 7.77 -6.73 -19.04
C ALA A 133 8.67 -5.67 -18.41
N GLN A 134 9.63 -6.05 -17.56
CA GLN A 134 10.61 -5.13 -16.97
C GLN A 134 11.47 -4.45 -18.04
N GLU A 135 12.01 -5.22 -18.99
CA GLU A 135 12.77 -4.65 -20.11
C GLU A 135 11.97 -3.60 -20.89
N ILE A 136 10.69 -3.86 -21.14
CA ILE A 136 9.82 -2.92 -21.86
C ILE A 136 9.53 -1.68 -21.00
N LEU A 137 9.36 -1.85 -19.68
CA LEU A 137 9.12 -0.74 -18.76
C LEU A 137 10.33 0.20 -18.69
N ASP A 138 11.55 -0.35 -18.69
CA ASP A 138 12.78 0.43 -18.72
C ASP A 138 12.92 1.21 -20.04
N ASP A 139 12.56 0.60 -21.17
CA ASP A 139 12.61 1.25 -22.49
C ASP A 139 11.61 2.42 -22.64
N ILE A 140 10.47 2.37 -21.94
CA ILE A 140 9.44 3.43 -22.00
C ILE A 140 9.54 4.44 -20.85
N ALA A 141 10.42 4.20 -19.87
CA ALA A 141 10.60 5.08 -18.73
C ALA A 141 11.10 6.45 -19.18
N ILE A 142 10.56 7.51 -18.57
CA ILE A 142 10.98 8.89 -18.83
C ILE A 142 11.71 9.39 -17.58
N GLU A 143 13.02 9.62 -17.72
CA GLU A 143 13.86 10.17 -16.67
C GLU A 143 13.78 11.71 -16.67
N ASP A 144 12.68 12.26 -16.13
CA ASP A 144 12.51 13.70 -15.93
C ASP A 144 12.24 14.00 -14.45
N ILE A 145 13.24 14.56 -13.78
CA ILE A 145 13.19 14.98 -12.37
C ILE A 145 12.92 16.49 -12.20
N SER A 146 12.44 17.16 -13.24
CA SER A 146 12.05 18.57 -13.15
C SER A 146 10.95 18.77 -12.11
N ARG A 147 11.00 19.92 -11.43
CA ARG A 147 9.98 20.27 -10.42
C ARG A 147 8.56 20.18 -11.00
N ASP A 148 8.35 20.65 -12.22
CA ASP A 148 7.06 20.59 -12.90
C ASP A 148 6.57 19.16 -13.11
N MET A 149 7.48 18.22 -13.39
CA MET A 149 7.15 16.80 -13.49
C MET A 149 6.83 16.22 -12.12
N LEU A 150 7.62 16.52 -11.09
CA LEU A 150 7.34 16.07 -9.71
C LEU A 150 5.99 16.56 -9.20
N VAL A 151 5.60 17.81 -9.49
CA VAL A 151 4.28 18.34 -9.14
C VAL A 151 3.18 17.54 -9.85
N LYS A 152 3.34 17.23 -11.14
CA LYS A 152 2.37 16.39 -11.88
C LYS A 152 2.29 14.96 -11.33
N VAL A 153 3.40 14.38 -10.89
CA VAL A 153 3.44 13.05 -10.25
C VAL A 153 2.69 13.09 -8.92
N ALA A 154 3.01 14.04 -8.04
CA ALA A 154 2.34 14.23 -6.75
C ALA A 154 0.83 14.46 -6.94
N MET A 155 0.46 15.30 -7.92
CA MET A 155 -0.94 15.43 -8.31
C MET A 155 -1.52 14.07 -8.68
N THR A 156 -0.89 13.31 -9.57
CA THR A 156 -1.43 12.02 -10.06
C THR A 156 -1.65 11.03 -8.93
N ALA A 157 -0.69 10.86 -8.02
CA ALA A 157 -0.78 9.96 -6.86
C ALA A 157 -1.92 10.31 -5.89
N MET A 158 -2.29 11.59 -5.80
CA MET A 158 -3.39 12.06 -4.95
C MET A 158 -4.78 11.87 -5.57
N THR A 159 -4.88 11.52 -6.85
CA THR A 159 -6.19 11.44 -7.54
C THR A 159 -7.06 10.32 -6.97
N GLY A 160 -8.31 10.63 -6.66
CA GLY A 160 -9.27 9.64 -6.17
C GLY A 160 -9.19 9.39 -4.67
N LYS A 161 -8.30 10.06 -3.93
CA LYS A 161 -8.15 9.94 -2.46
C LYS A 161 -8.82 11.08 -1.67
N GLY A 162 -9.79 11.78 -2.27
CA GLY A 162 -10.61 12.81 -1.59
C GLY A 162 -9.93 14.18 -1.43
N THR A 163 -8.76 14.39 -2.03
CA THR A 163 -7.99 15.64 -1.98
C THR A 163 -8.16 16.50 -3.23
N GLU A 164 -9.17 16.24 -4.07
CA GLU A 164 -9.29 16.86 -5.40
C GLU A 164 -9.34 18.40 -5.36
N LYS A 165 -9.93 18.99 -4.31
CA LYS A 165 -10.06 20.45 -4.17
C LYS A 165 -8.73 21.14 -3.83
N ALA A 166 -7.91 20.50 -3.00
CA ALA A 166 -6.65 21.05 -2.50
C ALA A 166 -5.41 20.47 -3.23
N ARG A 167 -5.62 19.78 -4.36
CA ARG A 167 -4.60 18.96 -5.02
C ARG A 167 -3.37 19.74 -5.44
N GLU A 168 -3.55 20.94 -5.99
CA GLU A 168 -2.44 21.77 -6.49
C GLU A 168 -1.64 22.45 -5.35
N PRO A 169 -2.26 23.10 -4.35
CA PRO A 169 -1.56 23.59 -3.16
C PRO A 169 -0.78 22.48 -2.43
N LEU A 170 -1.42 21.31 -2.22
CA LEU A 170 -0.79 20.17 -1.57
C LEU A 170 0.36 19.60 -2.40
N ALA A 171 0.22 19.49 -3.72
CA ALA A 171 1.28 18.95 -4.57
C ALA A 171 2.53 19.83 -4.51
N ASN A 172 2.37 21.14 -4.53
CA ASN A 172 3.50 22.07 -4.36
C ASN A 172 4.15 21.90 -2.99
N LEU A 173 3.34 21.84 -1.92
CA LEU A 173 3.83 21.65 -0.55
C LEU A 173 4.62 20.34 -0.38
N ILE A 174 4.12 19.24 -0.95
CA ILE A 174 4.80 17.93 -0.92
C ILE A 174 6.13 18.00 -1.67
N VAL A 175 6.15 18.59 -2.86
CA VAL A 175 7.39 18.71 -3.65
C VAL A 175 8.41 19.60 -2.93
N ASP A 176 7.98 20.70 -2.31
CA ASP A 176 8.84 21.56 -1.49
C ASP A 176 9.43 20.79 -0.29
N ALA A 177 8.59 20.03 0.42
CA ALA A 177 9.04 19.23 1.56
C ALA A 177 10.06 18.17 1.14
N VAL A 178 9.78 17.42 0.07
CA VAL A 178 10.66 16.39 -0.46
C VAL A 178 11.97 16.99 -0.97
N GLN A 179 11.94 18.12 -1.68
CA GLN A 179 13.16 18.79 -2.16
C GLN A 179 14.04 19.32 -1.03
N GLN A 180 13.46 19.65 0.13
CA GLN A 180 14.22 20.11 1.28
C GLN A 180 14.99 18.97 1.98
N VAL A 181 14.44 17.75 1.96
CA VAL A 181 15.07 16.56 2.57
C VAL A 181 15.86 15.71 1.58
N ALA A 182 15.67 15.93 0.28
CA ALA A 182 16.43 15.28 -0.79
C ALA A 182 17.90 15.70 -0.71
N GLY A 183 18.73 14.86 -0.08
CA GLY A 183 20.18 15.02 0.00
C GLY A 183 20.86 14.54 -1.30
N ASP A 184 21.92 13.75 -1.16
CA ASP A 184 22.68 13.13 -2.26
C ASP A 184 21.88 12.04 -3.01
N GLY A 185 20.64 12.32 -3.41
CA GLY A 185 19.77 11.44 -4.18
C GLY A 185 18.90 10.48 -3.36
N GLU A 186 19.04 10.46 -2.03
CA GLU A 186 18.20 9.65 -1.14
C GLU A 186 17.29 10.55 -0.30
N VAL A 187 16.01 10.20 -0.25
CA VAL A 187 14.98 10.92 0.51
C VAL A 187 14.64 10.07 1.71
N ASP A 188 15.01 10.55 2.89
CA ASP A 188 14.57 9.94 4.15
C ASP A 188 13.22 10.56 4.56
N THR A 189 12.17 9.73 4.52
CA THR A 189 10.82 10.14 4.90
C THR A 189 10.69 10.47 6.39
N ASP A 190 11.57 9.96 7.25
CA ASP A 190 11.54 10.23 8.69
C ASP A 190 11.87 11.70 9.01
N HIS A 191 12.52 12.41 8.08
CA HIS A 191 12.76 13.85 8.18
C HIS A 191 11.52 14.69 7.86
N ILE A 192 10.45 14.11 7.31
CA ILE A 192 9.20 14.80 7.00
C ILE A 192 8.16 14.49 8.07
N LYS A 193 8.01 15.39 9.04
CA LYS A 193 7.03 15.24 10.12
C LYS A 193 5.67 15.85 9.73
N ILE A 194 4.62 15.03 9.72
CA ILE A 194 3.24 15.47 9.49
C ILE A 194 2.54 15.72 10.83
N GLU A 195 2.18 16.97 11.11
CA GLU A 195 1.42 17.38 12.30
C GLU A 195 0.01 17.82 11.91
N LYS A 196 -1.01 17.23 12.55
CA LYS A 196 -2.42 17.55 12.29
C LYS A 196 -2.95 18.46 13.39
N LYS A 197 -3.51 19.61 13.01
CA LYS A 197 -4.17 20.55 13.93
C LYS A 197 -5.60 20.81 13.48
N ASP A 198 -6.54 20.68 14.42
CA ASP A 198 -7.96 20.91 14.16
C ASP A 198 -8.25 22.40 13.99
N GLY A 199 -9.18 22.73 13.10
CA GLY A 199 -9.75 24.08 12.95
C GLY A 199 -9.45 24.80 11.64
N ALA A 200 -8.54 24.29 10.81
CA ALA A 200 -8.21 24.84 9.49
C ALA A 200 -8.68 23.91 8.35
N VAL A 201 -8.80 24.45 7.13
CA VAL A 201 -9.04 23.65 5.93
C VAL A 201 -7.73 23.08 5.39
N VAL A 202 -7.81 21.99 4.62
CA VAL A 202 -6.62 21.32 4.05
C VAL A 202 -5.77 22.26 3.17
N GLU A 203 -6.41 23.23 2.51
CA GLU A 203 -5.75 24.24 1.67
C GLU A 203 -4.86 25.22 2.47
N GLU A 204 -5.08 25.35 3.79
CA GLU A 204 -4.28 26.18 4.69
C GLU A 204 -3.08 25.44 5.28
N SER A 205 -2.81 24.22 4.81
CA SER A 205 -1.61 23.48 5.20
C SER A 205 -0.36 24.26 4.78
N THR A 206 0.61 24.36 5.69
CA THR A 206 1.87 25.10 5.45
C THR A 206 3.07 24.21 5.71
N LEU A 207 4.12 24.40 4.91
CA LEU A 207 5.42 23.79 5.15
C LEU A 207 6.19 24.64 6.15
N ILE A 208 6.56 24.04 7.27
CA ILE A 208 7.43 24.68 8.27
C ILE A 208 8.85 24.18 8.03
N GLN A 209 9.75 25.11 7.67
CA GLN A 209 11.18 24.83 7.51
C GLN A 209 11.86 24.72 8.88
N GLY A 210 11.55 23.64 9.61
CA GLY A 210 12.01 23.42 10.97
C GLY A 210 11.26 22.27 11.64
N VAL A 211 11.20 22.28 12.97
CA VAL A 211 10.55 21.22 13.74
C VAL A 211 9.39 21.82 14.54
N ILE A 212 8.22 21.19 14.43
CA ILE A 212 7.07 21.45 15.29
C ILE A 212 7.11 20.50 16.48
N ILE A 213 7.05 21.06 17.68
CA ILE A 213 6.98 20.33 18.93
C ILE A 213 5.65 20.69 19.60
N ASP A 214 4.77 19.70 19.75
CA ASP A 214 3.51 19.89 20.45
C ASP A 214 3.73 19.83 21.97
N LYS A 215 4.30 20.92 22.52
CA LYS A 215 4.54 21.08 23.95
C LYS A 215 4.16 22.48 24.40
N GLU A 216 3.61 22.54 25.61
CA GLU A 216 3.33 23.79 26.28
C GLU A 216 4.55 24.29 27.05
N LYS A 217 4.53 25.58 27.41
CA LYS A 217 5.54 26.18 28.28
C LYS A 217 5.42 25.59 29.67
N VAL A 218 6.56 25.23 30.26
CA VAL A 218 6.62 24.69 31.63
C VAL A 218 6.24 25.75 32.68
N HIS A 219 6.57 27.02 32.44
CA HIS A 219 6.30 28.11 33.38
C HIS A 219 5.62 29.30 32.68
N PRO A 220 4.58 29.94 33.28
CA PRO A 220 3.86 31.07 32.66
C PRO A 220 4.75 32.28 32.34
N GLY A 221 5.81 32.49 33.12
CA GLY A 221 6.80 33.54 32.89
C GLY A 221 7.78 33.27 31.75
N MET A 222 7.72 32.10 31.09
CA MET A 222 8.54 31.82 29.91
C MET A 222 8.10 32.70 28.72
N PRO A 223 9.06 33.25 27.96
CA PRO A 223 8.76 34.08 26.81
C PRO A 223 7.90 33.33 25.78
N SER A 224 6.98 34.04 25.12
CA SER A 224 6.13 33.48 24.05
C SER A 224 6.86 33.36 22.72
N GLU A 225 7.85 34.23 22.50
CA GLU A 225 8.62 34.29 21.29
C GLU A 225 10.07 34.58 21.66
N LEU A 226 10.99 33.85 21.04
CA LEU A 226 12.43 34.01 21.21
C LEU A 226 13.05 34.08 19.82
N THR A 227 13.78 35.16 19.54
CA THR A 227 14.59 35.31 18.33
C THR A 227 16.02 34.89 18.63
N ASP A 228 16.68 34.21 17.68
CA ASP A 228 18.05 33.68 17.83
C ASP A 228 18.24 32.79 19.08
N ALA A 229 17.29 31.87 19.29
CA ALA A 229 17.28 30.99 20.44
C ALA A 229 18.37 29.90 20.35
N LYS A 230 19.08 29.67 21.47
CA LYS A 230 20.00 28.52 21.58
C LYS A 230 19.21 27.29 22.00
N VAL A 231 19.25 26.25 21.16
CA VAL A 231 18.56 24.99 21.39
C VAL A 231 19.52 23.99 22.04
N VAL A 232 19.06 23.33 23.11
CA VAL A 232 19.79 22.24 23.78
C VAL A 232 18.92 20.99 23.74
N LEU A 233 19.49 19.89 23.26
CA LEU A 233 18.85 18.57 23.26
C LEU A 233 19.37 17.77 24.45
N ILE A 234 18.49 17.37 25.36
CA ILE A 234 18.83 16.66 26.59
C ILE A 234 18.08 15.33 26.58
N ASN A 235 18.82 14.23 26.67
CA ASN A 235 18.27 12.87 26.76
C ASN A 235 18.28 12.33 28.21
N SER A 236 18.18 13.23 29.19
CA SER A 236 18.11 12.91 30.61
C SER A 236 16.94 13.67 31.21
N PRO A 237 16.17 13.06 32.13
CA PRO A 237 15.17 13.80 32.88
C PRO A 237 15.84 14.95 33.63
N LEU A 238 15.16 16.11 33.59
CA LEU A 238 15.44 17.25 34.44
C LEU A 238 14.35 17.25 35.51
N GLU A 239 14.63 16.57 36.61
CA GLU A 239 13.85 16.64 37.86
C GLU A 239 14.42 17.73 38.78
#